data_AF-Q9NH75-F1
#
_entry.id   AF-Q9NH75-F1
#
_cell.length_a   1.000
_cell.length_b   1.000
_cell.length_c   1.000
_cell.angle_alpha   90.00
_cell.angle_beta   90.00
_cell.angle_gamma   90.00
#
_symmetry.space_group_name_H-M   'P 1'
#
loop_
_entity.id
_entity.type
_entity.pdbx_description
1 polymer ?
#
loop_
_entity_poly.entity_id
_entity_poly.type
_entity_poly.pdbx_seq_one_letter_code
_entity_poly.pdbx_strand_id
1 'polypeptide(L)'
;MKTFVLVSCLLVFTQIIYAVDIKELKIMNRILEKCIRTVPKGENDPINPLKNVNVLYCAFSKRGIFTPKGVNTKQYINYCEKTIINPADIKQCKKLISKCIKKVYDRPGPIIERSKNLLSCVLKKGVLELTVYGKKK
;
A
#
# COMPACT_ATOMS: atom_id res chain seq x y z
N MET A 1 15.89 21.18 -34.82
CA MET A 1 15.26 21.38 -33.48
C MET A 1 14.10 20.43 -33.17
N LYS A 2 13.47 19.71 -34.12
CA LYS A 2 12.33 18.81 -33.84
C LYS A 2 12.70 17.49 -33.15
N THR A 3 13.89 16.94 -33.42
CA THR A 3 14.36 15.67 -32.83
C THR A 3 14.64 15.76 -31.34
N PHE A 4 15.15 16.90 -30.85
CA PHE A 4 15.43 17.09 -29.41
C PHE A 4 14.16 17.02 -28.55
N VAL A 5 13.05 17.58 -29.03
CA VAL A 5 11.76 17.58 -28.30
C VAL A 5 11.18 16.16 -28.16
N LEU A 6 11.29 15.36 -29.21
CA LEU A 6 10.84 13.95 -29.20
C LEU A 6 11.67 13.09 -28.24
N VAL A 7 13.00 13.24 -28.26
CA VAL A 7 13.90 12.52 -27.35
C VAL A 7 13.63 12.92 -25.89
N SER A 8 13.44 14.20 -25.60
CA SER A 8 13.10 14.64 -24.24
C SER A 8 11.76 14.09 -23.76
N CYS A 9 10.73 14.03 -24.63
CA CYS A 9 9.45 13.45 -24.26
C CYS A 9 9.58 11.95 -23.95
N LEU A 10 10.29 11.18 -24.79
CA LEU A 10 10.51 9.75 -24.56
C LEU A 10 11.31 9.47 -23.27
N LEU A 11 12.29 10.30 -22.95
CA LEU A 11 13.04 10.20 -21.69
C LEU A 11 12.16 10.45 -20.47
N VAL A 12 11.26 11.44 -20.52
CA VAL A 12 10.29 11.68 -19.45
C VAL A 12 9.35 10.49 -19.29
N PHE A 13 8.83 9.92 -20.39
CA PHE A 13 7.94 8.75 -20.32
C PHE A 13 8.66 7.50 -19.80
N THR A 14 9.90 7.24 -20.20
CA THR A 14 10.68 6.11 -19.69
C THR A 14 10.99 6.26 -18.21
N GLN A 15 11.35 7.45 -17.73
CA GLN A 15 11.56 7.71 -16.30
C GLN A 15 10.28 7.49 -15.47
N ILE A 16 9.11 7.82 -16.01
CA ILE A 16 7.82 7.58 -15.33
C ILE A 16 7.54 6.07 -15.18
N ILE A 17 7.90 5.26 -16.18
CA ILE A 17 7.70 3.79 -16.13
C ILE A 17 8.69 3.13 -15.16
N TYR A 18 9.92 3.66 -15.04
CA TYR A 18 10.94 3.14 -14.13
C TYR A 18 10.79 3.57 -12.65
N ALA A 19 9.75 4.33 -12.30
CA ALA A 19 9.59 4.85 -10.93
C ALA A 19 9.15 3.79 -9.90
N VAL A 20 8.64 2.63 -10.34
CA VAL A 20 8.13 1.61 -9.41
C VAL A 20 9.25 0.64 -9.00
N ASP A 21 9.35 0.39 -7.70
CA ASP A 21 10.30 -0.57 -7.14
C ASP A 21 9.85 -2.01 -7.43
N ILE A 22 10.24 -2.54 -8.59
CA ILE A 22 9.90 -3.90 -9.05
C ILE A 22 10.35 -4.96 -8.05
N LYS A 23 11.50 -4.76 -7.40
CA LYS A 23 12.04 -5.70 -6.40
C LYS A 23 11.12 -5.77 -5.20
N GLU A 24 10.67 -4.62 -4.69
CA GLU A 24 9.70 -4.55 -3.59
C GLU A 24 8.35 -5.12 -3.98
N LEU A 25 7.85 -4.86 -5.18
CA LEU A 25 6.61 -5.48 -5.67
C LEU A 25 6.72 -7.01 -5.71
N LYS A 26 7.84 -7.56 -6.19
CA LYS A 26 8.06 -9.01 -6.24
C LYS A 26 8.06 -9.63 -4.83
N ILE A 27 8.70 -8.97 -3.87
CA ILE A 27 8.72 -9.41 -2.46
C ILE A 27 7.30 -9.37 -1.89
N MET A 28 6.59 -8.27 -2.11
CA MET A 28 5.23 -8.09 -1.59
C MET A 28 4.22 -9.05 -2.21
N ASN A 29 4.29 -9.33 -3.50
CA ASN A 29 3.44 -10.33 -4.16
C ASN A 29 3.60 -11.71 -3.51
N ARG A 30 4.83 -12.17 -3.27
CA ARG A 30 5.10 -13.46 -2.60
C ARG A 30 4.55 -13.49 -1.17
N ILE A 31 4.70 -12.39 -0.45
CA ILE A 31 4.18 -12.27 0.92
C ILE A 31 2.65 -12.28 0.92
N LEU A 32 2.02 -11.55 0.01
CA LEU A 32 0.57 -11.50 -0.16
C LEU A 32 0.03 -12.88 -0.53
N GLU A 33 0.58 -13.55 -1.54
CA GLU A 33 0.21 -14.92 -1.92
C GLU A 33 0.27 -15.88 -0.72
N LYS A 34 1.36 -15.81 0.06
CA LYS A 34 1.48 -16.62 1.28
C LYS A 34 0.38 -16.26 2.29
N CYS A 35 0.15 -14.98 2.55
CA CYS A 35 -0.88 -14.54 3.50
C CYS A 35 -2.30 -14.90 3.04
N ILE A 36 -2.62 -14.80 1.75
CA ILE A 36 -3.91 -15.18 1.17
C ILE A 36 -4.18 -16.67 1.39
N ARG A 37 -3.15 -17.52 1.30
CA ARG A 37 -3.26 -18.97 1.54
C ARG A 37 -3.37 -19.34 3.01
N THR A 38 -2.71 -18.60 3.91
CA THR A 38 -2.59 -18.99 5.32
C THR A 38 -3.56 -18.28 6.26
N VAL A 39 -4.09 -17.12 5.89
CA VAL A 39 -5.08 -16.42 6.72
C VAL A 39 -6.41 -17.17 6.61
N PRO A 40 -7.01 -17.61 7.73
CA PRO A 40 -8.31 -18.27 7.71
C PRO A 40 -9.36 -17.37 7.05
N LYS A 41 -10.14 -17.94 6.12
CA LYS A 41 -11.25 -17.23 5.47
C LYS A 41 -12.43 -17.15 6.44
N GLY A 42 -12.95 -15.95 6.64
CA GLY A 42 -14.22 -15.71 7.30
C GLY A 42 -15.39 -15.74 6.32
N GLU A 43 -16.59 -16.01 6.83
CA GLU A 43 -17.84 -16.05 6.06
C GLU A 43 -18.14 -14.70 5.36
N ASN A 44 -17.79 -13.59 6.01
CA ASN A 44 -18.05 -12.23 5.54
C ASN A 44 -16.82 -11.55 4.90
N ASP A 45 -15.81 -12.32 4.49
CA ASP A 45 -14.61 -11.77 3.90
C ASP A 45 -14.86 -11.23 2.47
N PRO A 46 -14.19 -10.13 2.06
CA PRO A 46 -14.32 -9.62 0.69
C PRO A 46 -13.87 -10.65 -0.36
N ILE A 47 -14.59 -10.73 -1.48
CA ILE A 47 -14.23 -11.57 -2.64
C ILE A 47 -12.80 -11.28 -3.10
N ASN A 48 -12.42 -9.99 -3.17
CA ASN A 48 -11.04 -9.61 -3.45
C ASN A 48 -10.20 -9.76 -2.16
N PRO A 49 -9.24 -10.71 -2.11
CA PRO A 49 -8.45 -10.95 -0.92
C PRO A 49 -7.54 -9.76 -0.54
N LEU A 50 -7.22 -8.86 -1.48
CA LEU A 50 -6.47 -7.63 -1.18
C LEU A 50 -7.30 -6.57 -0.45
N LYS A 51 -8.63 -6.73 -0.40
CA LYS A 51 -9.53 -5.94 0.44
C LYS A 51 -9.75 -6.57 1.83
N ASN A 52 -9.19 -7.76 2.09
CA ASN A 52 -9.26 -8.41 3.39
C ASN A 52 -8.22 -7.82 4.35
N VAL A 53 -8.69 -7.24 5.46
CA VAL A 53 -7.84 -6.60 6.47
C VAL A 53 -6.87 -7.58 7.12
N ASN A 54 -7.27 -8.83 7.34
CA ASN A 54 -6.39 -9.83 7.96
C ASN A 54 -5.26 -10.24 7.01
N VAL A 55 -5.54 -10.33 5.71
CA VAL A 55 -4.52 -10.59 4.66
C VAL A 55 -3.51 -9.45 4.62
N LEU A 56 -3.97 -8.20 4.57
CA LEU A 56 -3.08 -7.04 4.57
C LEU A 56 -2.28 -6.92 5.87
N TYR A 57 -2.90 -7.17 7.03
CA TYR A 57 -2.22 -7.17 8.31
C TYR A 57 -1.09 -8.21 8.36
N CYS A 58 -1.35 -9.44 7.90
CA CYS A 58 -0.33 -10.47 7.75
C CYS A 58 0.83 -9.99 6.86
N ALA A 59 0.52 -9.40 5.70
CA ALA A 59 1.53 -8.99 4.74
C ALA A 59 2.42 -7.85 5.27
N PHE A 60 1.80 -6.81 5.83
CA PHE A 60 2.52 -5.67 6.39
C PHE A 60 3.29 -6.03 7.67
N SER A 61 2.81 -6.99 8.47
CA SER A 61 3.55 -7.50 9.63
C SER A 61 4.83 -8.23 9.19
N LYS A 62 4.76 -9.05 8.13
CA LYS A 62 5.95 -9.72 7.55
C LYS A 62 6.97 -8.75 6.95
N ARG A 63 6.58 -7.50 6.66
CA ARG A 63 7.50 -6.42 6.26
C ARG A 63 8.01 -5.57 7.41
N GLY A 64 7.59 -5.85 8.65
CA GLY A 64 7.94 -5.05 9.82
C GLY A 64 7.23 -3.69 9.89
N ILE A 65 6.20 -3.47 9.06
CA ILE A 65 5.39 -2.24 9.12
C ILE A 65 4.47 -2.27 10.34
N PHE A 66 3.82 -3.41 10.60
CA PHE A 66 3.10 -3.64 11.85
C PHE A 66 3.93 -4.54 12.75
N THR A 67 4.09 -4.12 14.00
CA THR A 67 4.86 -4.84 15.03
C THR A 67 4.06 -4.89 16.32
N PRO A 68 4.45 -5.74 17.29
CA PRO A 68 3.86 -5.71 18.63
C PRO A 68 3.96 -4.34 19.34
N LYS A 69 4.90 -3.47 18.92
CA LYS A 69 5.07 -2.11 19.47
C LYS A 69 4.23 -1.05 18.76
N GLY A 70 3.53 -1.39 17.68
CA GLY A 70 2.76 -0.46 16.86
C GLY A 70 3.19 -0.45 15.40
N VAL A 71 2.71 0.58 14.69
CA VAL A 71 3.02 0.81 13.28
C VAL A 71 4.33 1.60 13.11
N ASN A 72 5.20 1.15 12.21
CA ASN A 72 6.29 1.97 11.69
C ASN A 72 5.72 2.98 10.68
N THR A 73 5.31 4.15 11.18
CA THR A 73 4.61 5.19 10.41
C THR A 73 5.41 5.65 9.20
N LYS A 74 6.73 5.90 9.37
CA LYS A 74 7.64 6.32 8.29
C LYS A 74 7.68 5.27 7.18
N GLN A 75 7.89 4.02 7.54
CA GLN A 75 7.93 2.93 6.56
C GLN A 75 6.59 2.74 5.85
N TYR A 76 5.47 2.88 6.58
CA TYR A 76 4.14 2.72 5.98
C TYR A 76 3.80 3.84 5.01
N ILE A 77 4.13 5.09 5.35
CA ILE A 77 3.92 6.25 4.45
C ILE A 77 4.82 6.14 3.21
N ASN A 78 6.08 5.73 3.39
CA ASN A 78 7.02 5.56 2.28
C ASN A 78 6.65 4.37 1.37
N TYR A 79 5.81 3.44 1.84
CA TYR A 79 5.30 2.36 1.01
C TYR A 79 4.45 2.87 -0.18
N CYS A 80 3.87 4.07 -0.09
CA CYS A 80 3.19 4.72 -1.21
C CYS A 80 4.13 4.92 -2.41
N GLU A 81 5.38 5.35 -2.18
CA GLU A 81 6.37 5.58 -3.25
C GLU A 81 6.80 4.29 -3.93
N LYS A 82 6.72 3.17 -3.22
CA LYS A 82 7.12 1.85 -3.74
C LYS A 82 6.06 1.18 -4.60
N THR A 83 4.80 1.65 -4.52
CA THR A 83 3.65 0.93 -5.07
C THR A 83 2.74 1.76 -5.97
N ILE A 84 3.07 3.04 -6.17
CA ILE A 84 2.26 3.98 -6.96
C ILE A 84 3.17 4.67 -7.98
N ILE A 85 2.69 4.75 -9.23
CA ILE A 85 3.43 5.36 -10.34
C ILE A 85 3.25 6.88 -10.38
N ASN A 86 2.01 7.37 -10.29
CA ASN A 86 1.67 8.78 -10.49
C ASN A 86 2.07 9.62 -9.25
N PRO A 87 2.87 10.69 -9.40
CA PRO A 87 3.24 11.59 -8.29
C PRO A 87 2.04 12.18 -7.53
N ALA A 88 0.94 12.49 -8.22
CA ALA A 88 -0.27 12.99 -7.58
C ALA A 88 -0.90 11.92 -6.67
N ASP A 89 -0.97 10.68 -7.15
CA ASP A 89 -1.48 9.53 -6.38
C ASP A 89 -0.55 9.21 -5.19
N ILE A 90 0.78 9.37 -5.33
CA ILE A 90 1.74 9.21 -4.21
C ILE A 90 1.43 10.24 -3.11
N LYS A 91 1.29 11.52 -3.48
CA LYS A 91 0.97 12.60 -2.54
C LYS A 91 -0.37 12.34 -1.85
N GLN A 92 -1.37 11.89 -2.60
CA GLN A 92 -2.69 11.53 -2.07
C GLN A 92 -2.59 10.34 -1.10
N CYS A 93 -1.90 9.26 -1.47
CA CYS A 93 -1.70 8.09 -0.63
C CYS A 93 -1.07 8.46 0.72
N LYS A 94 0.04 9.21 0.70
CA LYS A 94 0.71 9.67 1.92
C LYS A 94 -0.23 10.47 2.82
N LYS A 95 -0.99 11.41 2.24
CA LYS A 95 -1.98 12.22 2.96
C LYS A 95 -3.08 11.37 3.59
N LEU A 96 -3.61 10.38 2.87
CA LEU A 96 -4.69 9.52 3.36
C LEU A 96 -4.22 8.60 4.49
N ILE A 97 -3.02 7.99 4.34
CA ILE A 97 -2.40 7.16 5.37
C ILE A 97 -2.15 7.99 6.64
N SER A 98 -1.50 9.16 6.54
CA SER A 98 -1.24 10.01 7.71
C SER A 98 -2.53 10.41 8.45
N LYS A 99 -3.59 10.76 7.70
CA LYS A 99 -4.91 11.04 8.29
C LYS A 99 -5.50 9.82 9.02
N CYS A 100 -5.33 8.62 8.48
CA CYS A 100 -5.80 7.40 9.13
C CYS A 100 -4.98 7.03 10.37
N ILE A 101 -3.65 7.20 10.32
CA ILE A 101 -2.76 6.99 11.48
C ILE A 101 -3.21 7.87 12.63
N LYS A 102 -3.33 9.19 12.41
CA LYS A 102 -3.80 10.15 13.43
C LYS A 102 -5.15 9.71 14.02
N LYS A 103 -6.16 9.51 13.16
CA LYS A 103 -7.51 9.13 13.60
C LYS A 103 -7.55 7.86 14.47
N VAL A 104 -6.72 6.87 14.18
CA VAL A 104 -6.78 5.54 14.81
C VAL A 104 -5.88 5.46 16.05
N TYR A 105 -4.68 6.05 16.00
CA TYR A 105 -3.73 5.97 17.10
C TYR A 105 -3.98 7.00 18.21
N ASP A 106 -4.77 8.04 17.95
CA ASP A 106 -5.26 8.99 18.97
C ASP A 106 -6.29 8.34 19.94
N ARG A 107 -6.76 7.12 19.67
CA ARG A 107 -7.73 6.39 20.53
C ARG A 107 -7.04 5.29 21.33
N PRO A 108 -7.46 5.03 22.58
CA PRO A 108 -6.96 3.88 23.36
C PRO A 108 -7.39 2.54 22.75
N GLY A 109 -6.79 1.44 23.22
CA GLY A 109 -7.11 0.06 22.79
C GLY A 109 -5.89 -0.76 22.34
N PRO A 110 -6.08 -2.07 22.07
CA PRO A 110 -5.01 -2.99 21.70
C PRO A 110 -4.29 -2.61 20.39
N ILE A 111 -2.98 -2.79 20.34
CA ILE A 111 -2.14 -2.42 19.18
C ILE A 111 -2.56 -3.16 17.91
N ILE A 112 -2.92 -4.45 18.02
CA ILE A 112 -3.38 -5.27 16.90
C ILE A 112 -4.67 -4.69 16.31
N GLU A 113 -5.65 -4.36 17.16
CA GLU A 113 -6.91 -3.76 16.74
C GLU A 113 -6.71 -2.40 16.10
N ARG A 114 -5.85 -1.54 16.67
CA ARG A 114 -5.48 -0.26 16.05
C ARG A 114 -4.85 -0.47 14.67
N SER A 115 -3.98 -1.45 14.51
CA SER A 115 -3.36 -1.75 13.21
C SER A 115 -4.40 -2.23 12.18
N LYS A 116 -5.34 -3.09 12.57
CA LYS A 116 -6.46 -3.51 11.71
C LYS A 116 -7.40 -2.34 11.37
N ASN A 117 -7.70 -1.47 12.34
CA ASN A 117 -8.51 -0.27 12.13
C ASN A 117 -7.85 0.73 11.18
N LEU A 118 -6.52 0.85 11.24
CA LEU A 118 -5.74 1.64 10.27
C LEU A 118 -5.91 1.07 8.85
N LEU A 119 -5.77 -0.24 8.68
CA LEU A 119 -5.99 -0.90 7.38
C LEU A 119 -7.41 -0.70 6.87
N SER A 120 -8.42 -0.89 7.72
CA SER A 120 -9.82 -0.60 7.39
C SER A 120 -10.03 0.85 6.96
N CYS A 121 -9.37 1.81 7.62
CA CYS A 121 -9.45 3.23 7.27
C CYS A 121 -8.86 3.53 5.90
N VAL A 122 -7.70 2.97 5.56
CA VAL A 122 -7.06 3.24 4.26
C VAL A 122 -7.80 2.56 3.11
N LEU A 123 -8.35 1.35 3.34
CA LEU A 123 -9.20 0.66 2.37
C LEU A 123 -10.46 1.45 2.07
N LYS A 124 -11.17 1.93 3.12
CA LYS A 124 -12.36 2.78 2.96
C LYS A 124 -12.08 4.09 2.21
N LYS A 125 -10.84 4.58 2.26
CA LYS A 125 -10.41 5.79 1.55
C LYS A 125 -9.87 5.54 0.15
N GLY A 126 -9.95 4.30 -0.35
CA GLY A 126 -9.54 3.96 -1.71
C GLY A 126 -8.02 3.92 -1.93
N VAL A 127 -7.22 3.74 -0.87
CA VAL A 127 -5.75 3.74 -1.01
C VAL A 127 -5.28 2.56 -1.88
N LEU A 128 -5.97 1.41 -1.83
CA LEU A 128 -5.63 0.24 -2.65
C LEU A 128 -5.73 0.57 -4.15
N GLU A 129 -6.79 1.28 -4.54
CA GLU A 129 -7.10 1.69 -5.91
C GLU A 129 -6.05 2.65 -6.50
N LEU A 130 -5.28 3.36 -5.66
CA LEU A 130 -4.17 4.20 -6.10
C LEU A 130 -2.92 3.37 -6.47
N THR A 131 -2.77 2.18 -5.91
CA THR A 131 -1.59 1.33 -6.10
C THR A 131 -1.65 0.53 -7.40
N VAL A 132 -0.49 0.01 -7.81
CA VAL A 132 -0.40 -0.99 -8.91
C VAL A 132 -1.30 -2.21 -8.68
N TYR A 133 -1.66 -2.53 -7.43
CA TYR A 133 -2.54 -3.65 -7.12
C TYR A 133 -4.00 -3.36 -7.44
N GLY A 134 -4.46 -2.12 -7.22
CA GLY A 134 -5.83 -1.72 -7.53
C GLY A 134 -6.06 -1.41 -9.00
N LYS A 135 -4.99 -1.08 -9.73
CA LYS A 135 -5.03 -0.82 -11.19
C LYS A 135 -4.98 -2.10 -12.03
N LYS A 136 -4.56 -3.23 -11.45
CA LYS A 136 -4.69 -4.57 -12.06
C LYS A 136 -6.12 -5.08 -11.83
N LYS A 137 -7.04 -4.65 -12.69
CA LYS A 137 -8.35 -5.29 -12.84
C LYS A 137 -8.29 -6.34 -13.92
#